data_AF-A0A822GKI9-F1
#
_entry.id   AF-A0A822GKI9-F1
#
_cell.length_a   1.000
_cell.length_b   1.000
_cell.length_c   1.000
_cell.angle_alpha   90.00
_cell.angle_beta   90.00
_cell.angle_gamma   90.00
#
_symmetry.space_group_name_H-M   'P 1'
#
loop_
_entity.id
_entity.type
_entity.pdbx_description
1 polymer ?
#
loop_
_entity_poly.entity_id
_entity_poly.type
_entity_poly.pdbx_seq_one_letter_code
_entity_poly.pdbx_strand_id
1 'polypeptide(L)'
;MNIDTNICTNSSTPFAEVSKVGFYKDQEEEILFSTHAIFRINRIERIHDNHCDQLYEVNLTIVGNDNHELNTLTAHIRKELGDYTGWSRLGFILIKVGEPAKAEQLYQILVAKASSDQGRAEYNNQLGWVYNDM
;
A
#
# COMPACT_ATOMS: atom_id res chain seq x y z
N MET A 1 15.77 -9.14 -23.07
CA MET A 1 15.78 -8.22 -21.90
C MET A 1 16.40 -9.03 -20.78
N ASN A 2 17.44 -8.51 -20.12
CA ASN A 2 18.07 -9.19 -18.99
C ASN A 2 17.64 -8.50 -17.69
N ILE A 3 17.21 -9.26 -16.72
CA ILE A 3 16.84 -8.87 -15.37
C ILE A 3 18.10 -8.89 -14.52
N ASP A 4 18.53 -7.72 -14.05
CA ASP A 4 19.58 -7.61 -13.06
C ASP A 4 18.98 -7.64 -11.64
N THR A 5 19.02 -8.81 -11.02
CA THR A 5 18.52 -9.01 -9.65
C THR A 5 19.33 -8.24 -8.61
N ASN A 6 20.54 -7.78 -8.92
CA ASN A 6 21.35 -7.00 -7.97
C ASN A 6 20.68 -5.68 -7.60
N ILE A 7 19.83 -5.14 -8.47
CA ILE A 7 19.06 -3.90 -8.23
C ILE A 7 18.14 -4.05 -7.01
N CYS A 8 17.67 -5.26 -6.71
CA CYS A 8 16.79 -5.52 -5.57
C CYS A 8 17.52 -5.96 -4.28
N THR A 9 18.85 -6.13 -4.30
CA THR A 9 19.61 -6.65 -3.15
C THR A 9 19.55 -5.78 -1.90
N ASN A 10 19.37 -4.47 -2.08
CA ASN A 10 19.24 -3.52 -0.97
C ASN A 10 17.78 -3.30 -0.54
N SER A 11 16.83 -4.00 -1.16
CA SER A 11 15.41 -3.91 -0.80
C SER A 11 15.09 -4.89 0.32
N SER A 12 14.34 -4.42 1.32
CA SER A 12 13.72 -5.27 2.33
C SER A 12 12.48 -6.01 1.80
N THR A 13 11.97 -5.65 0.62
CA THR A 13 10.82 -6.30 -0.01
C THR A 13 11.24 -7.65 -0.59
N PRO A 14 10.61 -8.76 -0.16
CA PRO A 14 10.89 -10.07 -0.73
C PRO A 14 10.55 -10.14 -2.22
N PHE A 15 11.42 -10.80 -2.98
CA PHE A 15 11.22 -11.09 -4.40
C PHE A 15 11.78 -12.47 -4.74
N ALA A 16 11.35 -13.02 -5.88
CA ALA A 16 11.83 -14.28 -6.42
C ALA A 16 11.99 -14.18 -7.94
N GLU A 17 13.10 -14.68 -8.47
CA GLU A 17 13.23 -14.97 -9.89
C GLU A 17 12.48 -16.28 -10.19
N VAL A 18 11.51 -16.22 -11.10
CA VAL A 18 10.59 -17.34 -11.37
C VAL A 18 10.68 -17.86 -12.80
N SER A 19 11.64 -17.39 -13.59
CA SER A 19 11.87 -17.79 -14.98
C SER A 19 11.98 -19.31 -15.18
N LYS A 20 12.38 -20.09 -14.15
CA LYS A 20 12.50 -21.56 -14.24
C LYS A 20 11.24 -22.34 -13.89
N VAL A 21 10.25 -21.68 -13.29
CA VAL A 21 9.01 -22.31 -12.79
C VAL A 21 7.76 -21.73 -13.43
N GLY A 22 7.86 -20.56 -14.05
CA GLY A 22 6.79 -19.93 -14.83
C GLY A 22 6.39 -20.75 -16.06
N PHE A 23 5.20 -20.46 -16.60
CA PHE A 23 4.64 -21.18 -17.74
C PHE A 23 5.52 -21.08 -18.99
N TYR A 24 6.07 -19.88 -19.25
CA TYR A 24 6.89 -19.59 -20.43
C TYR A 24 8.36 -19.97 -20.27
N LYS A 25 8.80 -20.35 -19.06
CA LYS A 25 10.14 -20.84 -18.76
C LYS A 25 11.22 -19.91 -19.34
N ASP A 26 12.22 -20.47 -20.03
CA ASP A 26 13.35 -19.76 -20.63
C ASP A 26 12.98 -18.83 -21.81
N GLN A 27 11.69 -18.67 -22.15
CA GLN A 27 11.23 -17.73 -23.18
C GLN A 27 11.03 -16.31 -22.67
N GLU A 28 10.95 -16.15 -21.34
CA GLU A 28 10.87 -14.84 -20.70
C GLU A 28 11.72 -14.81 -19.43
N GLU A 29 11.99 -13.60 -18.97
CA GLU A 29 12.58 -13.40 -17.65
C GLU A 29 11.52 -12.77 -16.76
N GLU A 30 11.33 -13.34 -15.57
CA GLU A 30 10.24 -12.95 -14.67
C GLU A 30 10.73 -12.84 -13.22
N ILE A 31 10.37 -11.74 -12.56
CA ILE A 31 10.48 -11.56 -11.11
C ILE A 31 9.08 -11.44 -10.51
N LEU A 32 8.83 -12.23 -9.48
CA LEU A 32 7.68 -12.09 -8.60
C LEU A 32 8.05 -11.29 -7.35
N PHE A 33 7.31 -10.21 -7.09
CA PHE A 33 7.41 -9.47 -5.82
C PHE A 33 6.33 -9.94 -4.84
N SER A 34 6.62 -9.86 -3.54
CA SER A 34 5.59 -10.10 -2.52
C SER A 34 4.42 -9.13 -2.64
N THR A 35 3.23 -9.56 -2.23
CA THR A 35 2.09 -8.66 -2.03
C THR A 35 2.50 -7.47 -1.14
N HIS A 36 2.02 -6.27 -1.46
CA HIS A 36 2.36 -4.99 -0.81
C HIS A 36 3.73 -4.40 -1.16
N ALA A 37 4.39 -4.88 -2.22
CA ALA A 37 5.52 -4.15 -2.81
C ALA A 37 5.06 -2.77 -3.31
N ILE A 38 5.78 -1.72 -2.94
CA ILE A 38 5.49 -0.34 -3.34
C ILE A 38 6.56 0.12 -4.32
N PHE A 39 6.13 0.72 -5.42
CA PHE A 39 7.02 1.29 -6.44
C PHE A 39 6.75 2.78 -6.60
N ARG A 40 7.82 3.58 -6.65
CA ARG A 40 7.76 4.97 -7.06
C ARG A 40 7.90 5.05 -8.57
N ILE A 41 7.00 5.77 -9.22
CA ILE A 41 7.15 6.15 -10.62
C ILE A 41 8.12 7.33 -10.67
N ASN A 42 9.28 7.13 -11.31
CA ASN A 42 10.26 8.20 -11.49
C ASN A 42 10.04 8.94 -12.80
N ARG A 43 9.80 8.18 -13.88
CA ARG A 43 9.70 8.73 -15.23
C ARG A 43 8.76 7.87 -16.05
N ILE A 44 7.95 8.52 -16.87
CA ILE A 44 7.14 7.88 -17.91
C ILE A 44 7.55 8.55 -19.21
N GLU A 45 8.01 7.76 -20.17
CA GLU A 45 8.51 8.26 -21.44
C GLU A 45 7.85 7.51 -22.57
N ARG A 46 7.62 8.21 -23.67
CA ARG A 46 7.17 7.54 -24.89
C ARG A 46 8.38 6.86 -25.54
N ILE A 47 8.21 5.60 -25.92
CA ILE A 47 9.19 4.91 -26.74
C ILE A 47 8.97 5.38 -28.17
N HIS A 48 9.98 6.05 -28.74
CA HIS A 48 9.96 6.48 -30.13
C HIS A 48 10.35 5.30 -31.02
N ASP A 49 9.36 4.46 -31.36
CA ASP A 49 9.50 3.37 -32.32
C ASP A 49 8.77 3.73 -33.63
N ASN A 50 9.44 3.54 -34.77
CA ASN A 50 8.91 3.89 -36.09
C ASN A 50 7.67 3.08 -36.50
N HIS A 51 7.33 2.01 -35.79
CA HIS A 51 6.23 1.11 -36.07
C HIS A 51 5.13 1.12 -34.99
N CYS A 52 5.38 1.71 -33.82
CA CYS A 52 4.38 1.78 -32.76
C CYS A 52 4.49 3.06 -31.93
N ASP A 53 3.57 3.97 -32.21
CA ASP A 53 3.52 5.30 -31.60
C ASP A 53 2.89 5.34 -30.19
N GLN A 54 2.46 4.20 -29.65
CA GLN A 54 1.66 4.14 -28.41
C GLN A 54 2.36 3.41 -27.27
N LEU A 55 3.66 3.09 -27.42
CA LEU A 55 4.42 2.42 -26.37
C LEU A 55 5.06 3.45 -25.42
N TYR A 56 5.04 3.13 -24.14
CA TYR A 56 5.64 3.93 -23.09
C TYR A 56 6.56 3.07 -22.22
N GLU A 57 7.73 3.62 -21.90
CA GLU A 57 8.64 3.09 -20.90
C GLU A 57 8.33 3.76 -19.56
N VAL A 58 8.15 2.94 -18.52
CA VAL A 58 7.91 3.43 -17.16
C VAL A 58 9.07 3.01 -16.27
N ASN A 59 9.82 4.01 -15.79
CA ASN A 59 10.93 3.79 -14.87
C ASN A 59 10.39 3.78 -13.43
N LEU A 60 10.46 2.62 -12.79
CA LEU A 60 10.00 2.38 -11.43
C LEU A 60 11.19 2.14 -10.49
N THR A 61 11.10 2.64 -9.25
CA THR A 61 12.03 2.27 -8.17
C THR A 61 11.25 1.58 -7.05
N ILE A 62 11.71 0.39 -6.66
CA ILE A 62 11.17 -0.29 -5.49
C ILE A 62 11.46 0.55 -4.25
N VAL A 63 10.43 0.78 -3.45
CA VAL A 63 10.57 1.58 -2.25
C VAL A 63 10.94 0.68 -1.08
N GLY A 64 12.21 0.71 -0.68
CA GLY A 64 12.74 0.02 0.50
C GLY A 64 12.69 0.87 1.78
N ASN A 65 13.28 0.34 2.85
CA ASN A 65 13.29 0.96 4.19
C ASN A 65 13.98 2.34 4.23
N ASP A 66 14.91 2.62 3.33
CA ASP A 66 15.72 3.85 3.35
C ASP A 66 15.03 5.05 2.68
N ASN A 67 13.76 4.91 2.29
CA ASN A 67 13.00 6.03 1.72
C ASN A 67 12.55 6.99 2.83
N HIS A 68 13.41 7.97 3.11
CA HIS A 68 13.20 9.02 4.11
C HIS A 68 11.84 9.72 3.95
N GLU A 69 11.35 9.90 2.72
CA GLU A 69 10.07 10.56 2.46
C GLU A 69 8.87 9.72 2.89
N LEU A 70 8.84 8.42 2.57
CA LEU A 70 7.77 7.54 3.06
C LEU A 70 7.81 7.38 4.56
N ASN A 71 9.01 7.29 5.15
CA ASN A 71 9.16 7.25 6.60
C ASN A 71 8.63 8.54 7.25
N THR A 72 8.95 9.69 6.68
CA THR A 72 8.46 10.99 7.14
C THR A 72 6.95 11.10 7.01
N LEU A 73 6.39 10.72 5.86
CA LEU A 73 4.95 10.71 5.62
C LEU A 73 4.23 9.78 6.61
N THR A 74 4.75 8.57 6.79
CA THR A 74 4.19 7.59 7.72
C THR A 74 4.26 8.08 9.16
N ALA A 75 5.36 8.71 9.56
CA ALA A 75 5.50 9.32 10.89
C ALA A 75 4.54 10.49 11.09
N HIS A 76 4.37 11.33 10.07
CA HIS A 76 3.43 12.44 10.10
C HIS A 76 1.98 11.96 10.25
N ILE A 77 1.57 10.99 9.42
CA ILE A 77 0.26 10.34 9.53
C ILE A 77 0.09 9.76 10.95
N ARG A 78 1.07 9.00 11.46
CA ARG A 78 0.99 8.46 12.83
C ARG A 78 0.81 9.54 13.90
N LYS A 79 1.44 10.70 13.73
CA LYS A 79 1.28 11.85 14.63
C LYS A 79 -0.13 12.43 14.55
N GLU A 80 -0.69 12.57 13.36
CA GLU A 80 -2.07 13.06 13.17
C GLU A 80 -3.13 12.09 13.73
N LEU A 81 -2.89 10.77 13.63
CA LEU A 81 -3.80 9.76 14.16
C LEU A 81 -3.76 9.67 15.70
N GLY A 82 -2.79 10.31 16.37
CA GLY A 82 -2.69 10.31 17.84
C GLY A 82 -2.66 8.92 18.48
N ASP A 83 -3.40 8.77 19.58
CA ASP A 83 -3.37 7.57 20.43
C ASP A 83 -4.27 6.42 19.94
N TYR A 84 -4.97 6.55 18.80
CA TYR A 84 -5.71 5.42 18.25
C TYR A 84 -4.74 4.27 17.95
N THR A 85 -5.09 3.04 18.32
CA THR A 85 -4.28 1.84 18.05
C THR A 85 -5.10 0.75 17.37
N GLY A 86 -4.42 -0.25 16.81
CA GLY A 86 -5.05 -1.43 16.20
C GLY A 86 -6.09 -1.10 15.14
N TRP A 87 -7.22 -1.80 15.17
CA TRP A 87 -8.33 -1.63 14.21
C TRP A 87 -9.03 -0.28 14.31
N SER A 88 -9.05 0.34 15.49
CA SER A 88 -9.63 1.69 15.64
C SER A 88 -8.85 2.73 14.82
N ARG A 89 -7.51 2.60 14.80
CA ARG A 89 -6.65 3.42 13.95
C ARG A 89 -6.97 3.22 12.47
N LEU A 90 -7.22 1.98 12.03
CA LEU A 90 -7.58 1.71 10.65
C LEU A 90 -8.90 2.39 10.25
N GLY A 91 -9.92 2.34 11.12
CA GLY A 91 -11.18 3.03 10.89
C GLY A 91 -10.98 4.54 10.70
N PHE A 92 -10.15 5.17 11.53
CA PHE A 92 -9.87 6.60 11.42
C PHE A 92 -9.10 6.94 10.14
N ILE A 93 -8.16 6.09 9.72
CA ILE A 93 -7.48 6.22 8.42
C ILE A 93 -8.49 6.16 7.27
N LEU A 94 -9.43 5.21 7.30
CA LEU A 94 -10.46 5.06 6.26
C LEU A 94 -11.30 6.33 6.10
N ILE A 95 -11.67 6.99 7.20
CA ILE A 95 -12.35 8.30 7.16
C ILE A 95 -11.46 9.33 6.45
N LYS A 96 -10.19 9.44 6.85
CA LYS A 96 -9.25 10.44 6.30
C LYS A 96 -8.96 10.27 4.81
N VAL A 97 -8.99 9.05 4.29
CA VAL A 97 -8.79 8.78 2.85
C VAL A 97 -10.09 8.82 2.05
N GLY A 98 -11.22 9.26 2.63
CA GLY A 98 -12.49 9.41 1.93
C GLY A 98 -13.25 8.11 1.73
N GLU A 99 -13.05 7.12 2.62
CA GLU A 99 -13.70 5.81 2.59
C GLU A 99 -14.62 5.58 3.82
N PRO A 100 -15.57 6.50 4.11
CA PRO A 100 -16.36 6.45 5.34
C PRO A 100 -17.26 5.21 5.42
N ALA A 101 -17.79 4.71 4.30
CA ALA A 101 -18.61 3.49 4.28
C ALA A 101 -17.83 2.25 4.76
N LYS A 102 -16.53 2.15 4.43
CA LYS A 102 -15.66 1.06 4.93
C LYS A 102 -15.35 1.27 6.41
N ALA A 103 -15.16 2.53 6.84
CA ALA A 103 -14.95 2.87 8.23
C ALA A 103 -16.18 2.49 9.09
N GLU A 104 -17.39 2.77 8.59
CA GLU A 104 -18.66 2.41 9.24
C GLU A 104 -18.74 0.90 9.49
N GLN A 105 -18.55 0.10 8.43
CA GLN A 105 -18.58 -1.37 8.53
C GLN A 105 -17.57 -1.88 9.57
N LEU A 106 -16.36 -1.33 9.56
CA LEU A 106 -15.33 -1.69 10.52
C LEU A 106 -15.74 -1.34 11.96
N TYR A 107 -16.20 -0.11 12.22
CA TYR A 107 -16.56 0.29 13.56
C TYR A 107 -17.81 -0.43 14.08
N GLN A 108 -18.78 -0.77 13.22
CA GLN A 108 -19.91 -1.63 13.61
C GLN A 108 -19.42 -3.01 14.08
N ILE A 109 -18.46 -3.62 13.37
CA ILE A 109 -17.82 -4.88 13.81
C ILE A 109 -17.10 -4.70 15.15
N LEU A 110 -16.38 -3.59 15.33
CA LEU A 110 -15.65 -3.31 16.57
C LEU A 110 -16.60 -3.10 17.77
N VAL A 111 -17.71 -2.38 17.59
CA VAL A 111 -18.76 -2.23 18.61
C VAL A 111 -19.33 -3.59 19.01
N ALA A 112 -19.64 -4.45 18.04
CA ALA A 112 -20.18 -5.78 18.29
C ALA A 112 -19.19 -6.70 19.03
N LYS A 113 -17.87 -6.50 18.84
CA LYS A 113 -16.81 -7.30 19.44
C LYS A 113 -16.16 -6.67 20.68
N ALA A 114 -16.61 -5.50 21.11
CA ALA A 114 -16.00 -4.79 22.23
C ALA A 114 -16.12 -5.59 23.54
N SER A 115 -14.96 -5.86 24.16
CA SER A 115 -14.84 -6.61 25.42
C SER A 115 -15.10 -5.77 26.67
N SER A 116 -15.23 -4.45 26.51
CA SER A 116 -15.54 -3.52 27.59
C SER A 116 -16.49 -2.43 27.12
N ASP A 117 -17.25 -1.87 28.07
CA ASP A 117 -18.14 -0.73 27.80
C ASP A 117 -17.35 0.50 27.39
N GLN A 118 -16.14 0.68 27.93
CA GLN A 118 -15.25 1.77 27.52
C GLN A 118 -14.88 1.65 26.02
N GLY A 119 -14.38 0.48 25.58
CA GLY A 119 -14.03 0.29 24.17
C GLY A 119 -15.24 0.44 23.26
N ARG A 120 -16.42 -0.02 23.72
CA ARG A 120 -17.68 0.15 23.00
C ARG A 120 -18.07 1.62 22.86
N ALA A 121 -17.93 2.41 23.93
CA ALA A 121 -18.20 3.84 23.91
C ALA A 121 -17.24 4.57 22.96
N GLU A 122 -15.96 4.23 22.97
CA GLU A 122 -14.96 4.77 22.04
C GLU A 122 -15.33 4.48 20.58
N TYR A 123 -15.69 3.24 20.24
CA TYR A 123 -16.08 2.89 18.87
C TYR A 123 -17.41 3.53 18.44
N ASN A 124 -18.38 3.65 19.34
CA ASN A 124 -19.62 4.37 19.07
C ASN A 124 -19.39 5.87 18.82
N ASN A 125 -18.46 6.48 19.56
CA ASN A 125 -18.05 7.86 19.29
C ASN A 125 -17.51 7.97 17.85
N GLN A 126 -16.60 7.06 17.44
CA GLN A 126 -16.07 7.07 16.06
C GLN A 126 -17.16 6.86 15.00
N LEU A 127 -18.16 5.98 15.24
CA LEU A 127 -19.31 5.86 14.34
C LEU A 127 -20.07 7.18 14.20
N GLY A 128 -20.21 7.94 15.28
CA GLY A 128 -20.80 9.28 15.24
C GLY A 128 -20.05 10.22 14.28
N TRP A 129 -18.72 10.20 14.28
CA TRP A 129 -17.91 10.96 13.32
C TRP A 129 -18.11 10.48 11.89
N VAL A 130 -18.13 9.15 11.67
CA VAL A 130 -18.38 8.59 10.34
C VAL A 130 -19.71 9.06 9.77
N TYR A 131 -20.78 9.04 10.56
CA TYR A 131 -22.11 9.51 10.11
C TYR A 131 -22.17 11.02 9.85
N ASN A 132 -21.30 11.82 10.47
CA ASN A 132 -21.23 13.25 10.23
C ASN A 132 -20.43 13.61 8.95
N ASP A 133 -19.54 12.73 8.52
CA ASP A 133 -18.68 12.90 7.34
C ASP A 133 -19.25 12.22 6.07
N MET A 134 -20.44 11.61 6.16
CA MET A 134 -21.22 11.05 5.03
C MET A 134 -22.25 12.04 4.50
#